data_AF-A0A2D6L9T8-F1
#
_entry.id   AF-A0A2D6L9T8-F1
#
_cell.length_a   1.000
_cell.length_b   1.000
_cell.length_c   1.000
_cell.angle_alpha   90.00
_cell.angle_beta   90.00
_cell.angle_gamma   90.00
#
_symmetry.space_group_name_H-M   'P 1'
#
loop_
_entity.id
_entity.type
_entity.pdbx_description
1 polymer ?
#
loop_
_entity_poly.entity_id
_entity_poly.type
_entity_poly.pdbx_seq_one_letter_code
_entity_poly.pdbx_strand_id
1 'polypeptide(L)'
;MAKLNIRAQTWRDKIVKTIIAERSRYPNRSGNTPFGRLADKLEEAESDKVEAVAVLDAFLSLINEPPRTQSDEDAVTYWRSLWLLSKSLEYEKDKLTLAFHSRLFGKHALPDNLKVFALNGFIELGGNLTLQEIHSLGAVKNSNPVAWINAMIKSSHHYHAFAALQDTLTSTTLTVHQLKGLVINLEGWGKYFPNPDDYNQKIVNLWKISKGDVHQHLGKWLTRRNINH
;
A
#
# COMPACT_ATOMS: atom_id res chain seq x y z
N MET A 1 23.62 6.34 17.41
CA MET A 1 23.12 5.59 16.24
C MET A 1 23.95 4.32 16.11
N ALA A 2 23.31 3.16 15.95
CA ALA A 2 24.04 1.95 15.60
C ALA A 2 24.57 2.12 14.17
N LYS A 3 25.87 1.95 13.95
CA LYS A 3 26.44 1.96 12.60
C LYS A 3 25.93 0.73 11.86
N LEU A 4 25.39 0.92 10.65
CA LEU A 4 25.09 -0.20 9.76
C LEU A 4 26.38 -0.96 9.46
N ASN A 5 26.27 -2.29 9.37
CA ASN A 5 27.37 -3.08 8.83
C ASN A 5 27.55 -2.79 7.33
N ILE A 6 28.72 -3.14 6.78
CA ILE A 6 29.09 -2.82 5.39
C ILE A 6 28.08 -3.40 4.38
N ARG A 7 27.53 -4.59 4.65
CA ARG A 7 26.56 -5.24 3.75
C ARG A 7 25.22 -4.50 3.74
N ALA A 8 24.71 -4.14 4.92
CA ALA A 8 23.49 -3.35 5.05
C ALA A 8 23.65 -1.95 4.40
N GLN A 9 24.82 -1.33 4.54
CA GLN A 9 25.12 -0.08 3.84
C GLN A 9 25.13 -0.26 2.32
N THR A 10 25.71 -1.35 1.82
CA THR A 10 25.72 -1.67 0.39
C THR A 10 24.30 -1.85 -0.16
N TRP A 11 23.43 -2.54 0.57
CA TRP A 11 22.02 -2.68 0.20
C TRP A 11 21.27 -1.35 0.22
N ARG A 12 21.49 -0.54 1.27
CA ARG A 12 20.92 0.80 1.39
C ARG A 12 21.24 1.65 0.16
N ASP A 13 22.51 1.70 -0.24
CA ASP A 13 22.96 2.49 -1.39
C ASP A 13 22.38 1.97 -2.71
N LYS A 14 22.31 0.63 -2.87
CA LYS A 14 21.71 -0.01 -4.04
C LYS A 14 20.22 0.32 -4.18
N ILE A 15 19.47 0.27 -3.07
CA ILE A 15 18.03 0.62 -3.05
C ILE A 15 17.85 2.09 -3.44
N VAL A 16 18.58 3.01 -2.81
CA VAL A 16 18.49 4.45 -3.11
C VAL A 16 18.80 4.73 -4.57
N LYS A 17 19.87 4.14 -5.10
CA LYS A 17 20.27 4.28 -6.51
C LYS A 17 19.16 3.80 -7.46
N THR A 18 18.52 2.67 -7.16
CA THR A 18 17.39 2.17 -7.95
C THR A 18 16.18 3.11 -7.90
N ILE A 19 15.84 3.63 -6.71
CA ILE A 19 14.73 4.60 -6.56
C ILE A 19 14.99 5.88 -7.35
N ILE A 20 16.23 6.38 -7.36
CA ILE A 20 16.61 7.55 -8.15
C ILE A 20 16.51 7.24 -9.65
N ALA A 21 16.99 6.07 -10.08
CA ALA A 21 16.92 5.66 -11.48
C ALA A 21 15.46 5.56 -11.98
N GLU A 22 14.53 5.12 -11.13
CA GLU A 22 13.09 5.05 -11.44
C GLU A 22 12.47 6.43 -11.75
N ARG A 23 13.00 7.52 -11.19
CA ARG A 23 12.48 8.88 -11.45
C ARG A 23 12.40 9.21 -12.94
N SER A 24 13.34 8.67 -13.72
CA SER A 24 13.47 8.96 -15.15
C SER A 24 12.68 8.03 -16.07
N ARG A 25 11.93 7.02 -15.55
CA ARG A 25 11.42 5.90 -16.38
C ARG A 25 9.95 5.48 -16.20
N TYR A 26 9.07 6.30 -15.61
CA TYR A 26 7.64 5.92 -15.52
C TYR A 26 7.07 5.58 -16.92
N PRO A 27 6.51 4.37 -17.18
CA PRO A 27 5.78 3.49 -16.26
C PRO A 27 6.07 1.96 -16.35
N ASN A 28 7.22 1.47 -16.81
CA ASN A 28 7.46 0.03 -16.89
C ASN A 28 8.22 -0.47 -15.65
N ARG A 29 7.50 -1.08 -14.70
CA ARG A 29 8.03 -1.55 -13.41
C ARG A 29 8.10 -3.07 -13.25
N SER A 30 7.39 -3.78 -14.11
CA SER A 30 7.45 -5.24 -14.23
C SER A 30 8.45 -5.65 -15.32
N GLY A 31 9.08 -6.81 -15.15
CA GLY A 31 10.06 -7.36 -16.10
C GLY A 31 11.49 -6.85 -15.87
N ASN A 32 12.32 -6.81 -16.92
CA ASN A 32 13.77 -6.57 -16.85
C ASN A 32 14.18 -5.10 -16.56
N THR A 33 13.51 -4.45 -15.62
CA THR A 33 13.74 -3.07 -15.20
C THR A 33 14.69 -3.04 -13.99
N PRO A 34 15.36 -1.92 -13.68
CA PRO A 34 16.20 -1.83 -12.48
C PRO A 34 15.41 -2.09 -11.19
N PHE A 35 14.14 -1.67 -11.14
CA PHE A 35 13.25 -1.91 -10.01
C PHE A 35 12.84 -3.38 -9.90
N GLY A 36 12.38 -4.00 -10.98
CA GLY A 36 12.01 -5.42 -11.02
C GLY A 36 13.19 -6.31 -10.62
N ARG A 37 14.36 -6.09 -11.23
CA ARG A 37 15.59 -6.81 -10.87
C ARG A 37 16.04 -6.61 -9.42
N LEU A 38 15.69 -5.48 -8.80
CA LEU A 38 15.97 -5.29 -7.37
C LEU A 38 14.98 -6.09 -6.53
N ALA A 39 13.68 -6.06 -6.87
CA ALA A 39 12.66 -6.85 -6.21
C ALA A 39 12.99 -8.35 -6.23
N ASP A 40 13.33 -8.91 -7.41
CA ASP A 40 13.72 -10.31 -7.55
C ASP A 40 14.90 -10.67 -6.62
N LYS A 41 15.91 -9.78 -6.54
CA LYS A 41 17.07 -9.99 -5.66
C LYS A 41 16.74 -9.87 -4.18
N LEU A 42 15.73 -9.10 -3.81
CA LEU A 42 15.27 -9.00 -2.41
C LEU A 42 14.57 -10.29 -2.00
N GLU A 43 13.82 -10.91 -2.91
CA GLU A 43 13.18 -12.22 -2.71
C GLU A 43 14.25 -13.33 -2.62
N GLU A 44 15.23 -13.33 -3.51
CA GLU A 44 16.35 -14.28 -3.46
C GLU A 44 17.17 -14.20 -2.16
N ALA A 45 17.31 -13.00 -1.60
CA ALA A 45 18.07 -12.78 -0.37
C ALA A 45 17.49 -13.51 0.86
N GLU A 46 16.21 -13.88 0.83
CA GLU A 46 15.57 -14.69 1.88
C GLU A 46 16.30 -16.03 2.10
N SER A 47 16.88 -16.59 1.05
CA SER A 47 17.55 -17.89 1.09
C SER A 47 18.89 -17.87 1.86
N ASP A 48 19.47 -16.70 2.10
CA ASP A 48 20.69 -16.51 2.88
C ASP A 48 20.38 -15.64 4.11
N LYS A 49 20.41 -16.25 5.29
CA LYS A 49 20.11 -15.57 6.57
C LYS A 49 20.95 -14.31 6.80
N VAL A 50 22.21 -14.28 6.38
CA VAL A 50 23.08 -13.12 6.56
C VAL A 50 22.68 -11.99 5.62
N GLU A 51 22.34 -12.31 4.38
CA GLU A 51 21.83 -11.33 3.41
C GLU A 51 20.44 -10.82 3.80
N ALA A 52 19.54 -11.71 4.23
CA ALA A 52 18.21 -11.35 4.74
C ALA A 52 18.28 -10.31 5.88
N VAL A 53 19.19 -10.51 6.85
CA VAL A 53 19.41 -9.55 7.94
C VAL A 53 19.96 -8.22 7.41
N ALA A 54 20.94 -8.25 6.51
CA ALA A 54 21.53 -7.03 5.94
C ALA A 54 20.51 -6.21 5.12
N VAL A 55 19.65 -6.88 4.35
CA VAL A 55 18.56 -6.27 3.60
C VAL A 55 17.56 -5.63 4.55
N LEU A 56 17.13 -6.35 5.58
CA LEU A 56 16.20 -5.84 6.57
C LEU A 56 16.74 -4.60 7.29
N ASP A 57 17.98 -4.65 7.76
CA ASP A 57 18.66 -3.51 8.40
C ASP A 57 18.71 -2.29 7.47
N ALA A 58 18.97 -2.51 6.18
CA ALA A 58 18.96 -1.46 5.17
C ALA A 58 17.57 -0.82 5.03
N PHE A 59 16.50 -1.63 4.94
CA PHE A 59 15.12 -1.13 4.86
C PHE A 59 14.69 -0.39 6.11
N LEU A 60 14.94 -0.95 7.30
CA LEU A 60 14.62 -0.29 8.57
C LEU A 60 15.35 1.04 8.67
N SER A 61 16.62 1.09 8.29
CA SER A 61 17.38 2.35 8.21
C SER A 61 16.76 3.32 7.20
N LEU A 62 16.28 2.86 6.04
CA LEU A 62 15.66 3.73 5.02
C LEU A 62 14.30 4.30 5.46
N ILE A 63 13.52 3.53 6.24
CA ILE A 63 12.25 3.98 6.79
C ILE A 63 12.49 4.99 7.93
N ASN A 64 13.45 4.69 8.82
CA ASN A 64 13.71 5.51 10.00
C ASN A 64 14.48 6.80 9.65
N GLU A 65 15.44 6.69 8.74
CA GLU A 65 16.35 7.76 8.33
C GLU A 65 16.33 7.90 6.80
N PRO A 66 15.26 8.44 6.21
CA PRO A 66 15.18 8.61 4.76
C PRO A 66 16.26 9.60 4.28
N PRO A 67 16.84 9.41 3.08
CA PRO A 67 17.73 10.39 2.49
C PRO A 67 16.99 11.72 2.29
N ARG A 68 17.71 12.84 2.40
CA ARG A 68 17.13 14.16 2.12
C ARG A 68 16.65 14.23 0.67
N THR A 69 15.39 14.57 0.49
CA THR A 69 14.76 14.76 -0.83
C THR A 69 14.87 16.22 -1.25
N GLN A 70 14.99 16.47 -2.55
CA GLN A 70 15.15 17.84 -3.08
C GLN A 70 13.78 18.50 -3.38
N SER A 71 12.72 17.69 -3.52
CA SER A 71 11.35 18.14 -3.81
C SER A 71 10.29 17.23 -3.14
N ASP A 72 9.03 17.66 -3.17
CA ASP A 72 7.91 16.83 -2.74
C ASP A 72 7.68 15.62 -3.65
N GLU A 73 7.87 15.79 -4.96
CA GLU A 73 7.78 14.70 -5.94
C GLU A 73 8.83 13.61 -5.69
N ASP A 74 10.03 14.03 -5.30
CA ASP A 74 11.11 13.14 -4.89
C ASP A 74 10.72 12.32 -3.65
N ALA A 75 10.07 12.96 -2.68
CA ALA A 75 9.59 12.29 -1.47
C ALA A 75 8.46 11.31 -1.78
N VAL A 76 7.51 11.69 -2.63
CA VAL A 76 6.44 10.80 -3.12
C VAL A 76 7.02 9.58 -3.82
N THR A 77 7.97 9.78 -4.74
CA THR A 77 8.61 8.67 -5.45
C THR A 77 9.40 7.78 -4.50
N TYR A 78 10.13 8.36 -3.55
CA TYR A 78 10.87 7.60 -2.54
C TYR A 78 9.96 6.71 -1.71
N TRP A 79 8.95 7.29 -1.05
CA TRP A 79 8.06 6.53 -0.16
C TRP A 79 7.21 5.51 -0.89
N ARG A 80 6.72 5.85 -2.09
CA ARG A 80 6.03 4.89 -2.95
C ARG A 80 6.91 3.70 -3.30
N SER A 81 8.15 3.95 -3.73
CA SER A 81 9.07 2.89 -4.14
C SER A 81 9.51 2.02 -2.95
N LEU A 82 9.75 2.64 -1.79
CA LEU A 82 10.13 1.92 -0.58
C LEU A 82 9.01 0.98 -0.11
N TRP A 83 7.75 1.45 -0.11
CA TRP A 83 6.59 0.59 0.12
C TRP A 83 6.49 -0.56 -0.89
N LEU A 84 6.64 -0.28 -2.18
CA LEU A 84 6.52 -1.32 -3.20
C LEU A 84 7.60 -2.40 -3.06
N LEU A 85 8.86 -2.00 -2.81
CA LEU A 85 9.95 -2.95 -2.60
C LEU A 85 9.82 -3.72 -1.28
N SER A 86 9.21 -3.15 -0.24
CA SER A 86 9.05 -3.87 1.03
C SER A 86 8.14 -5.09 0.90
N LYS A 87 7.32 -5.18 -0.15
CA LYS A 87 6.50 -6.36 -0.43
C LYS A 87 7.32 -7.61 -0.74
N SER A 88 8.52 -7.44 -1.28
CA SER A 88 9.48 -8.52 -1.55
C SER A 88 10.19 -9.02 -0.29
N LEU A 89 9.88 -8.48 0.89
CA LEU A 89 10.48 -8.86 2.18
C LEU A 89 9.48 -9.61 3.07
N GLU A 90 8.92 -10.70 2.53
CA GLU A 90 7.86 -11.43 3.21
C GLU A 90 8.29 -12.13 4.51
N TYR A 91 9.58 -12.38 4.68
CA TYR A 91 10.16 -13.09 5.82
C TYR A 91 10.30 -12.27 7.11
N GLU A 92 10.20 -10.93 7.05
CA GLU A 92 10.44 -10.04 8.21
C GLU A 92 9.34 -8.95 8.33
N LYS A 93 8.10 -9.34 8.03
CA LYS A 93 6.93 -8.45 7.99
C LYS A 93 6.73 -7.68 9.30
N ASP A 94 6.95 -8.28 10.47
CA ASP A 94 6.65 -7.64 11.76
C ASP A 94 7.48 -6.38 12.02
N LYS A 95 8.80 -6.44 11.80
CA LYS A 95 9.69 -5.29 12.03
C LYS A 95 9.42 -4.15 11.05
N LEU A 96 9.19 -4.49 9.78
CA LEU A 96 8.84 -3.51 8.76
C LEU A 96 7.46 -2.89 9.03
N THR A 97 6.49 -3.70 9.49
CA THR A 97 5.16 -3.24 9.90
C THR A 97 5.29 -2.21 11.02
N LEU A 98 6.05 -2.51 12.07
CA LEU A 98 6.28 -1.56 13.17
C LEU A 98 6.97 -0.28 12.70
N ALA A 99 7.96 -0.39 11.79
CA ALA A 99 8.63 0.77 11.23
C ALA A 99 7.65 1.66 10.45
N PHE A 100 6.81 1.10 9.57
CA PHE A 100 5.78 1.86 8.86
C PHE A 100 4.71 2.45 9.80
N HIS A 101 4.30 1.73 10.84
CA HIS A 101 3.38 2.26 11.87
C HIS A 101 3.96 3.50 12.56
N SER A 102 5.25 3.46 12.91
CA SER A 102 5.94 4.62 13.50
C SER A 102 5.96 5.84 12.56
N ARG A 103 5.92 5.63 11.24
CA ARG A 103 5.81 6.70 10.24
C ARG A 103 4.38 7.19 10.05
N LEU A 104 3.38 6.49 10.56
CA LEU A 104 1.99 6.97 10.60
C LEU A 104 1.72 7.81 11.86
N PHE A 105 2.16 7.33 13.03
CA PHE A 105 1.72 7.87 14.33
C PHE A 105 2.85 8.22 15.31
N GLY A 106 4.11 7.93 14.98
CA GLY A 106 5.24 8.14 15.88
C GLY A 106 5.80 9.56 15.88
N LYS A 107 6.86 9.78 16.67
CA LYS A 107 7.58 11.06 16.78
C LYS A 107 8.09 11.59 15.43
N HIS A 108 8.38 10.69 14.50
CA HIS A 108 8.84 10.99 13.15
C HIS A 108 7.77 10.65 12.11
N ALA A 109 6.49 10.83 12.45
CA ALA A 109 5.39 10.63 11.52
C ALA A 109 5.60 11.44 10.23
N LEU A 110 5.15 10.86 9.13
CA LEU A 110 5.20 11.50 7.83
C LEU A 110 4.21 12.66 7.73
N PRO A 111 4.51 13.67 6.90
CA PRO A 111 3.51 14.66 6.53
C PRO A 111 2.33 13.99 5.81
N ASP A 112 1.16 14.62 5.89
CA ASP A 112 -0.11 14.02 5.47
C ASP A 112 -0.13 13.57 4.01
N ASN A 113 0.53 14.30 3.10
CA ASN A 113 0.67 13.95 1.69
C ASN A 113 1.47 12.66 1.44
N LEU A 114 2.26 12.19 2.39
CA LEU A 114 3.08 10.98 2.30
C LEU A 114 2.51 9.82 3.13
N LYS A 115 1.60 10.08 4.08
CA LYS A 115 1.02 9.06 4.97
C LYS A 115 0.35 7.91 4.21
N VAL A 116 -0.18 8.14 3.00
CA VAL A 116 -0.77 7.08 2.17
C VAL A 116 0.23 5.97 1.84
N PHE A 117 1.51 6.28 1.66
CA PHE A 117 2.53 5.29 1.34
C PHE A 117 2.95 4.48 2.56
N ALA A 118 3.08 5.13 3.73
CA ALA A 118 3.31 4.40 4.97
C ALA A 118 2.10 3.54 5.36
N LEU A 119 0.87 4.02 5.10
CA LEU A 119 -0.35 3.25 5.33
C LEU A 119 -0.35 1.99 4.46
N ASN A 120 -0.08 2.13 3.17
CA ASN A 120 -0.01 0.97 2.30
C ASN A 120 1.14 0.02 2.70
N GLY A 121 2.29 0.54 3.14
CA GLY A 121 3.38 -0.28 3.70
C GLY A 121 2.94 -1.11 4.88
N PHE A 122 2.37 -0.44 5.89
CA PHE A 122 1.84 -1.07 7.09
C PHE A 122 0.81 -2.16 6.77
N ILE A 123 -0.20 -1.82 5.97
CA ILE A 123 -1.35 -2.67 5.69
C ILE A 123 -1.01 -3.85 4.75
N GLU A 124 -0.10 -3.66 3.78
CA GLU A 124 0.31 -4.75 2.88
C GLU A 124 1.20 -5.79 3.57
N LEU A 125 1.90 -5.40 4.64
CA LEU A 125 2.70 -6.30 5.46
C LEU A 125 1.88 -7.00 6.56
N GLY A 126 0.56 -6.77 6.62
CA GLY A 126 -0.34 -7.44 7.56
C GLY A 126 -0.62 -6.67 8.85
N GLY A 127 -0.20 -5.39 8.93
CA GLY A 127 -0.56 -4.52 10.04
C GLY A 127 -2.07 -4.29 10.13
N ASN A 128 -2.57 -4.22 11.37
CA ASN A 128 -3.97 -3.93 11.68
C ASN A 128 -4.07 -2.62 12.47
N LEU A 129 -5.01 -1.76 12.10
CA LEU A 129 -5.29 -0.51 12.81
C LEU A 129 -6.55 -0.62 13.65
N THR A 130 -6.56 0.03 14.80
CA THR A 130 -7.80 0.32 15.51
C THR A 130 -8.66 1.32 14.72
N LEU A 131 -9.97 1.33 14.96
CA LEU A 131 -10.86 2.26 14.30
C LEU A 131 -10.49 3.73 14.61
N GLN A 132 -10.01 4.01 15.83
CA GLN A 132 -9.53 5.33 16.23
C GLN A 132 -8.31 5.77 15.41
N GLU A 133 -7.32 4.89 15.24
CA GLU A 133 -6.15 5.18 14.40
C GLU A 133 -6.55 5.45 12.95
N ILE A 134 -7.47 4.64 12.40
CA ILE A 134 -7.98 4.86 11.04
C ILE A 134 -8.65 6.23 10.92
N HIS A 135 -9.51 6.61 11.86
CA HIS A 135 -10.17 7.92 11.83
C HIS A 135 -9.19 9.08 11.96
N SER A 136 -8.08 8.91 12.68
CA SER A 136 -7.02 9.91 12.77
C SER A 136 -6.30 10.15 11.42
N LEU A 137 -6.41 9.22 10.46
CA LEU A 137 -5.88 9.35 9.10
C LEU A 137 -6.84 10.09 8.14
N GLY A 138 -7.56 11.10 8.65
CA GLY A 138 -8.54 11.88 7.86
C GLY A 138 -7.97 12.53 6.61
N ALA A 139 -6.70 12.94 6.62
CA ALA A 139 -6.04 13.46 5.41
C ALA A 139 -5.85 12.40 4.31
N VAL A 140 -5.64 11.13 4.69
CA VAL A 140 -5.60 10.01 3.73
C VAL A 140 -6.99 9.73 3.18
N LYS A 141 -8.04 9.78 4.01
CA LYS A 141 -9.43 9.68 3.53
C LYS A 141 -9.72 10.70 2.43
N ASN A 142 -9.29 11.94 2.60
CA ASN A 142 -9.58 13.03 1.65
C ASN A 142 -8.75 12.92 0.36
N SER A 143 -7.47 12.54 0.47
CA SER A 143 -6.56 12.47 -0.68
C SER A 143 -6.65 11.14 -1.46
N ASN A 144 -6.87 10.03 -0.75
CA ASN A 144 -6.97 8.68 -1.30
C ASN A 144 -7.98 7.83 -0.49
N PRO A 145 -9.29 8.04 -0.69
CA PRO A 145 -10.33 7.34 0.07
C PRO A 145 -10.28 5.82 -0.11
N VAL A 146 -9.85 5.33 -1.27
CA VAL A 146 -9.73 3.88 -1.54
C VAL A 146 -8.65 3.23 -0.66
N ALA A 147 -7.49 3.88 -0.48
CA ALA A 147 -6.45 3.36 0.42
C ALA A 147 -6.91 3.35 1.89
N TRP A 148 -7.66 4.38 2.29
CA TRP A 148 -8.24 4.46 3.64
C TRP A 148 -9.29 3.37 3.90
N ILE A 149 -10.18 3.12 2.94
CA ILE A 149 -11.16 2.02 3.00
C ILE A 149 -10.46 0.66 3.00
N ASN A 150 -9.41 0.49 2.19
CA ASN A 150 -8.61 -0.74 2.16
C ASN A 150 -8.00 -1.02 3.54
N ALA A 151 -7.51 0.00 4.25
CA ALA A 151 -7.00 -0.15 5.61
C ALA A 151 -8.09 -0.60 6.60
N MET A 152 -9.33 -0.08 6.49
CA MET A 152 -10.46 -0.56 7.29
C MET A 152 -10.76 -2.02 7.04
N ILE A 153 -10.83 -2.44 5.78
CA ILE A 153 -11.17 -3.83 5.42
C ILE A 153 -10.10 -4.79 5.92
N LYS A 154 -8.84 -4.47 5.66
CA LYS A 154 -7.71 -5.31 6.10
C LYS A 154 -7.58 -5.37 7.62
N SER A 155 -8.03 -4.34 8.33
CA SER A 155 -8.13 -4.32 9.79
C SER A 155 -9.46 -4.88 10.34
N SER A 156 -10.25 -5.58 9.52
CA SER A 156 -11.53 -6.22 9.86
C SER A 156 -12.68 -5.28 10.28
N HIS A 157 -12.60 -3.98 9.99
CA HIS A 157 -13.67 -3.00 10.25
C HIS A 157 -14.71 -2.96 9.11
N HIS A 158 -15.21 -4.12 8.70
CA HIS A 158 -15.99 -4.28 7.46
C HIS A 158 -17.26 -3.42 7.40
N TYR A 159 -17.98 -3.29 8.51
CA TYR A 159 -19.19 -2.46 8.56
C TYR A 159 -18.87 -0.99 8.25
N HIS A 160 -17.87 -0.42 8.92
CA HIS A 160 -17.42 0.96 8.72
C HIS A 160 -16.84 1.17 7.31
N ALA A 161 -16.10 0.19 6.80
CA ALA A 161 -15.53 0.24 5.46
C ALA A 161 -16.61 0.34 4.38
N PHE A 162 -17.68 -0.45 4.49
CA PHE A 162 -18.76 -0.43 3.51
C PHE A 162 -19.62 0.83 3.59
N ALA A 163 -19.86 1.36 4.79
CA ALA A 163 -20.50 2.66 4.97
C ALA A 163 -19.65 3.76 4.30
N ALA A 164 -18.35 3.79 4.58
CA ALA A 164 -17.42 4.74 3.96
C ALA A 164 -17.32 4.60 2.44
N LEU A 165 -17.37 3.37 1.92
CA LEU A 165 -17.36 3.10 0.49
C LEU A 165 -18.65 3.60 -0.17
N GLN A 166 -19.81 3.32 0.43
CA GLN A 166 -21.08 3.87 -0.02
C GLN A 166 -21.07 5.40 -0.06
N ASP A 167 -20.59 6.05 1.00
CA ASP A 167 -20.42 7.51 1.03
C ASP A 167 -19.51 7.96 -0.11
N THR A 168 -18.34 7.34 -0.26
CA THR A 168 -17.36 7.68 -1.30
C THR A 168 -17.94 7.56 -2.71
N LEU A 169 -18.75 6.53 -2.98
CA LEU A 169 -19.35 6.30 -4.29
C LEU A 169 -20.53 7.24 -4.58
N THR A 170 -21.15 7.81 -3.56
CA THR A 170 -22.32 8.70 -3.70
C THR A 170 -21.97 10.18 -3.62
N SER A 171 -20.93 10.55 -2.86
CA SER A 171 -20.55 11.94 -2.59
C SER A 171 -19.40 12.47 -3.45
N THR A 172 -18.61 11.59 -4.07
CA THR A 172 -17.33 11.97 -4.66
C THR A 172 -17.15 11.37 -6.05
N THR A 173 -16.69 12.17 -7.01
CA THR A 173 -16.20 11.65 -8.29
C THR A 173 -14.81 11.06 -8.09
N LEU A 174 -14.70 9.74 -8.09
CA LEU A 174 -13.40 9.06 -8.10
C LEU A 174 -12.68 9.37 -9.42
N THR A 175 -11.39 9.71 -9.34
CA THR A 175 -10.54 9.78 -10.54
C THR A 175 -10.42 8.39 -11.18
N VAL A 176 -10.11 8.34 -12.47
CA VAL A 176 -9.89 7.07 -13.20
C VAL A 176 -8.85 6.18 -12.49
N HIS A 177 -7.81 6.77 -11.90
CA HIS A 177 -6.81 6.03 -11.15
C HIS A 177 -7.37 5.41 -9.86
N GLN A 178 -8.13 6.18 -9.09
CA GLN A 178 -8.80 5.68 -7.88
C GLN A 178 -9.84 4.60 -8.22
N LEU A 179 -10.55 4.73 -9.33
CA LEU A 179 -11.51 3.73 -9.79
C LEU A 179 -10.84 2.40 -10.17
N LYS A 180 -9.72 2.45 -10.90
CA LYS A 180 -8.90 1.26 -11.19
C LYS A 180 -8.38 0.63 -9.90
N GLY A 181 -7.90 1.45 -8.97
CA GLY A 181 -7.46 0.99 -7.64
C GLY A 181 -8.58 0.32 -6.86
N LEU A 182 -9.80 0.87 -6.90
CA LEU A 182 -10.98 0.27 -6.27
C LEU A 182 -11.26 -1.11 -6.84
N VAL A 183 -11.31 -1.25 -8.17
CA VAL A 183 -11.59 -2.54 -8.83
C VAL A 183 -10.57 -3.60 -8.43
N ILE A 184 -9.28 -3.27 -8.39
CA ILE A 184 -8.21 -4.19 -7.95
C ILE A 184 -8.41 -4.60 -6.48
N ASN A 185 -8.69 -3.63 -5.60
CA ASN A 185 -8.90 -3.92 -4.19
C ASN A 185 -10.14 -4.80 -3.94
N LEU A 186 -11.22 -4.62 -4.71
CA LEU A 186 -12.41 -5.48 -4.64
C LEU A 186 -12.10 -6.95 -4.92
N GLU A 187 -11.11 -7.25 -5.77
CA GLU A 187 -10.70 -8.65 -5.99
C GLU A 187 -10.01 -9.22 -4.74
N GLY A 188 -9.19 -8.41 -4.08
CA GLY A 188 -8.46 -8.80 -2.88
C GLY A 188 -9.28 -8.78 -1.59
N TRP A 189 -10.38 -8.03 -1.52
CA TRP A 189 -11.15 -7.87 -0.29
C TRP A 189 -11.98 -9.08 0.08
N GLY A 190 -12.45 -9.87 -0.89
CA GLY A 190 -13.31 -11.03 -0.65
C GLY A 190 -12.73 -12.02 0.38
N LYS A 191 -11.40 -12.18 0.43
CA LYS A 191 -10.73 -13.09 1.37
C LYS A 191 -10.79 -12.65 2.84
N TYR A 192 -11.13 -11.39 3.13
CA TYR A 192 -11.29 -10.90 4.50
C TYR A 192 -12.72 -11.10 5.02
N PHE A 193 -13.63 -11.59 4.18
CA PHE A 193 -15.01 -11.88 4.57
C PHE A 193 -15.17 -13.38 4.85
N PRO A 194 -15.78 -13.76 5.99
CA PRO A 194 -16.01 -15.17 6.30
C PRO A 194 -17.04 -15.81 5.36
N ASN A 195 -17.95 -15.01 4.79
CA ASN A 195 -18.97 -15.46 3.85
C ASN A 195 -18.83 -14.73 2.50
N PRO A 196 -18.45 -15.44 1.42
CA PRO A 196 -18.36 -14.88 0.08
C PRO A 196 -19.69 -14.32 -0.46
N ASP A 197 -20.83 -14.93 -0.10
CA ASP A 197 -22.14 -14.48 -0.57
C ASP A 197 -22.54 -13.14 0.06
N ASP A 198 -22.25 -12.95 1.35
CA ASP A 198 -22.46 -11.67 2.03
C ASP A 198 -21.60 -10.56 1.41
N TYR A 199 -20.36 -10.88 1.04
CA TYR A 199 -19.48 -9.95 0.34
C TYR A 199 -20.06 -9.58 -1.03
N ASN A 200 -20.41 -10.58 -1.84
CA ASN A 200 -21.00 -10.38 -3.16
C ASN A 200 -22.29 -9.55 -3.09
N GLN A 201 -23.18 -9.85 -2.14
CA GLN A 201 -24.42 -9.10 -1.94
C GLN A 201 -24.15 -7.63 -1.58
N LYS A 202 -23.11 -7.36 -0.76
CA LYS A 202 -22.71 -5.97 -0.48
C LYS A 202 -22.21 -5.27 -1.73
N ILE A 203 -21.44 -5.93 -2.60
CA ILE A 203 -21.01 -5.34 -3.88
C ILE A 203 -22.19 -5.09 -4.82
N VAL A 204 -23.14 -6.01 -4.90
CA VAL A 204 -24.40 -5.81 -5.66
C VAL A 204 -25.15 -4.59 -5.14
N ASN A 205 -25.26 -4.42 -3.82
CA ASN A 205 -25.90 -3.25 -3.23
C ASN A 205 -25.16 -1.95 -3.58
N LEU A 206 -23.83 -1.94 -3.57
CA LEU A 206 -23.03 -0.80 -4.01
C LEU A 206 -23.24 -0.48 -5.50
N TRP A 207 -23.30 -1.52 -6.35
CA TRP A 207 -23.57 -1.33 -7.77
C TRP A 207 -24.93 -0.66 -8.00
N LYS A 208 -25.99 -1.11 -7.30
CA LYS A 208 -27.35 -0.55 -7.40
C LYS A 208 -27.42 0.94 -7.05
N ILE A 209 -26.61 1.42 -6.11
CA ILE A 209 -26.60 2.83 -5.68
C ILE A 209 -25.58 3.70 -6.42
N SER A 210 -24.61 3.08 -7.09
CA SER A 210 -23.57 3.78 -7.84
C SER A 210 -24.09 4.37 -9.16
N LYS A 211 -23.41 5.39 -9.68
CA LYS A 211 -23.73 6.05 -10.95
C LYS A 211 -22.48 6.22 -11.83
N GLY A 212 -22.70 6.51 -13.12
CA GLY A 212 -21.63 6.83 -14.07
C GLY A 212 -20.56 5.74 -14.21
N ASP A 213 -19.29 6.14 -14.27
CA ASP A 213 -18.17 5.21 -14.48
C ASP A 213 -18.05 4.16 -13.37
N VAL A 214 -18.37 4.51 -12.12
CA VAL A 214 -18.36 3.57 -11.00
C VAL A 214 -19.32 2.41 -11.27
N HIS A 215 -20.55 2.74 -11.67
CA HIS A 215 -21.58 1.75 -11.98
C HIS A 215 -21.14 0.80 -13.11
N GLN A 216 -20.53 1.35 -14.16
CA GLN A 216 -20.01 0.53 -15.26
C GLN A 216 -18.87 -0.40 -14.83
N HIS A 217 -17.93 0.07 -14.00
CA HIS A 217 -16.81 -0.74 -13.54
C HIS A 217 -17.23 -1.83 -12.56
N LEU A 218 -18.15 -1.51 -11.64
CA LEU A 218 -18.75 -2.49 -10.74
C LEU A 218 -19.57 -3.54 -11.50
N GLY A 219 -20.38 -3.13 -12.49
CA GLY A 219 -21.13 -4.05 -13.35
C GLY A 219 -20.21 -5.02 -14.10
N LYS A 220 -19.13 -4.51 -14.72
CA LYS A 220 -18.10 -5.36 -15.34
C LYS A 220 -17.46 -6.33 -14.36
N TRP A 221 -17.21 -5.90 -13.12
CA TRP A 221 -16.64 -6.75 -12.08
C TRP A 221 -17.59 -7.89 -11.69
N LEU A 222 -18.89 -7.61 -11.58
CA LEU A 222 -19.95 -8.57 -11.26
C LEU A 222 -20.17 -9.57 -12.41
N THR A 223 -20.25 -9.10 -13.66
CA THR A 223 -20.38 -9.95 -14.86
C THR A 223 -19.22 -10.93 -14.97
N ARG A 224 -17.97 -10.49 -14.76
CA ARG A 224 -16.79 -11.37 -14.81
C ARG A 224 -16.83 -12.51 -13.79
N ARG A 225 -17.66 -12.40 -12.76
CA ARG A 225 -17.78 -13.37 -11.66
C ARG A 225 -19.09 -14.16 -11.71
N ASN A 226 -19.89 -14.00 -12.76
CA ASN A 226 -21.21 -14.62 -12.89
C ASN A 226 -22.13 -14.37 -11.69
N ILE A 227 -22.03 -13.17 -11.08
CA ILE A 227 -22.91 -12.76 -9.98
C ILE A 227 -24.15 -12.10 -10.58
N ASN A 228 -25.34 -12.58 -10.25
CA ASN A 228 -26.60 -11.96 -10.68
C ASN A 228 -26.78 -10.59 -9.99
N HIS A 229 -27.04 -9.54 -10.77
CA HIS A 229 -27.14 -8.17 -10.28
C HIS A 229 -28.18 -7.34 -11.02
#